data_AF-W6M6F7-F1
#
_entry.id   AF-W6M6F7-F1
#
_cell.length_a   1.000
_cell.length_b   1.000
_cell.length_c   1.000
_cell.angle_alpha   90.00
_cell.angle_beta   90.00
_cell.angle_gamma   90.00
#
_symmetry.space_group_name_H-M   'P 1'
#
loop_
_entity.id
_entity.type
_entity.pdbx_description
1 polymer ?
#
loop_
_entity_poly.entity_id
_entity_poly.type
_entity_poly.pdbx_seq_one_letter_code
_entity_poly.pdbx_strand_id
1 'polypeptide(L)'
;MQFYLLILLTIRYLVRLHPLIILLACITISWAWRALVFFLLCHGMACTAEVIFVPSTQLPGCLDGFGFGICLARVILDKNGQFYSISSIYQSAWFWTATGAVVAWPTFNIYWQWSSYWEFWWMVIFWKTLPGVIFFAVLIVAIKAVSLIKLNKYIFTPFWYLGEISYGIYLWHFLVILIFSKAKIFTAEEFLVLTLFFTISLAIFSWHFLEKPIIRRFHELV
;
A
#
# COMPACT_ATOMS: atom_id res chain seq x y z
N MET A 1 -4.04 11.65 9.83
CA MET A 1 -4.15 13.12 9.91
C MET A 1 -2.87 13.87 9.57
N GLN A 2 -1.70 13.46 10.11
CA GLN A 2 -0.42 14.14 9.88
C GLN A 2 -0.01 14.24 8.40
N PHE A 3 -0.29 13.22 7.57
CA PHE A 3 0.01 13.25 6.13
C PHE A 3 -0.76 14.32 5.37
N TYR A 4 -2.07 14.44 5.60
CA TYR A 4 -2.91 15.40 4.87
C TYR A 4 -2.54 16.84 5.19
N LEU A 5 -2.16 17.12 6.46
CA LEU A 5 -1.62 18.43 6.84
C LEU A 5 -0.28 18.70 6.15
N LEU A 6 0.62 17.71 6.11
CA LEU A 6 1.89 17.82 5.38
C LEU A 6 1.64 18.16 3.90
N ILE A 7 0.75 17.43 3.23
CA ILE A 7 0.40 17.69 1.82
C ILE A 7 -0.22 19.09 1.66
N LEU A 8 -1.18 19.47 2.50
CA LEU A 8 -1.81 20.80 2.45
C LEU A 8 -0.77 21.92 2.51
N LEU A 9 0.23 21.80 3.38
CA LEU A 9 1.27 22.81 3.56
C LEU A 9 2.34 22.78 2.46
N THR A 10 2.58 21.62 1.84
CA THR A 10 3.68 21.42 0.89
C THR A 10 3.26 21.40 -0.57
N ILE A 11 1.96 21.27 -0.88
CA ILE A 11 1.44 21.06 -2.24
C ILE A 11 1.91 22.13 -3.24
N ARG A 12 1.98 23.40 -2.81
CA ARG A 12 2.43 24.52 -3.66
C ARG A 12 3.86 24.31 -4.18
N TYR A 13 4.72 23.69 -3.38
CA TYR A 13 6.09 23.38 -3.75
C TYR A 13 6.16 22.08 -4.55
N LEU A 14 5.44 21.05 -4.12
CA LEU A 14 5.41 19.73 -4.78
C LEU A 14 4.98 19.83 -6.25
N VAL A 15 4.01 20.69 -6.59
CA VAL A 15 3.52 20.85 -7.97
C VAL A 15 4.58 21.45 -8.91
N ARG A 16 5.62 22.11 -8.38
CA ARG A 16 6.70 22.72 -9.19
C ARG A 16 7.91 21.82 -9.38
N LEU A 17 8.05 20.78 -8.55
CA LEU A 17 9.18 19.88 -8.60
C LEU A 17 8.97 18.77 -9.64
N HIS A 18 10.09 18.26 -10.17
CA HIS A 18 10.09 17.09 -11.02
C HIS A 18 9.62 15.86 -10.20
N PRO A 19 8.69 15.03 -10.69
CA PRO A 19 8.11 13.96 -9.87
C PRO A 19 9.12 12.92 -9.38
N LEU A 20 10.17 12.62 -10.17
CA LEU A 20 11.29 11.77 -9.68
C LEU A 20 12.03 12.36 -8.48
N ILE A 21 12.20 13.69 -8.41
CA ILE A 21 12.88 14.33 -7.27
C ILE A 21 12.04 14.13 -6.01
N ILE A 22 10.72 14.30 -6.12
CA ILE A 22 9.78 14.06 -5.01
C ILE A 22 9.86 12.60 -4.56
N LEU A 23 9.84 11.65 -5.52
CA LEU A 23 9.93 10.22 -5.21
C LEU A 23 11.24 9.88 -4.49
N LEU A 24 12.38 10.34 -5.00
CA LEU A 24 13.70 10.11 -4.40
C LEU A 24 13.79 10.74 -3.00
N ALA A 25 13.25 11.95 -2.81
CA ALA A 25 13.18 12.59 -1.50
C ALA A 25 12.32 11.76 -0.52
N CYS A 26 11.14 11.30 -0.94
CA CYS A 26 10.28 10.44 -0.12
C CYS A 26 10.98 9.13 0.28
N ILE A 27 11.64 8.45 -0.67
CA ILE A 27 12.39 7.20 -0.41
C ILE A 27 13.53 7.45 0.58
N THR A 28 14.36 8.45 0.32
CA THR A 28 15.52 8.75 1.17
C THR A 28 15.10 9.14 2.59
N ILE A 29 14.06 9.97 2.74
CA ILE A 29 13.52 10.32 4.07
C ILE A 29 12.97 9.08 4.78
N SER A 30 12.22 8.21 4.09
CA SER A 30 11.72 6.96 4.68
C SER A 30 12.85 6.03 5.12
N TRP A 31 13.89 5.85 4.31
CA TRP A 31 15.03 5.01 4.67
C TRP A 31 15.80 5.58 5.85
N ALA A 32 16.11 6.88 5.82
CA ALA A 32 16.79 7.56 6.92
C ALA A 32 16.01 7.44 8.22
N TRP A 33 14.68 7.61 8.17
CA TRP A 33 13.83 7.47 9.34
C TRP A 33 13.79 6.04 9.88
N ARG A 34 13.60 5.04 9.02
CA ARG A 34 13.59 3.63 9.43
C ARG A 34 14.94 3.21 10.02
N ALA A 35 16.04 3.69 9.44
CA ALA A 35 17.38 3.46 9.96
C ALA A 35 17.53 4.07 11.36
N LEU A 36 17.14 5.34 11.52
CA LEU A 36 17.16 6.04 12.80
C LEU A 36 16.34 5.28 13.86
N VAL A 37 15.10 4.90 13.54
CA VAL A 37 14.22 4.13 14.43
C VAL A 37 14.86 2.80 14.84
N PHE A 38 15.40 2.05 13.88
CA PHE A 38 16.03 0.76 14.15
C PHE A 38 17.23 0.92 15.09
N PHE A 39 18.16 1.83 14.76
CA PHE A 39 19.39 2.01 15.54
C PHE A 39 19.14 2.66 16.90
N LEU A 40 18.11 3.48 17.07
CA LEU A 40 17.76 4.05 18.39
C LEU A 40 17.07 3.04 19.30
N LEU A 41 16.13 2.25 18.77
CA LEU A 41 15.30 1.36 19.59
C LEU A 41 15.92 -0.02 19.83
N CYS A 42 16.81 -0.48 18.93
CA CYS A 42 17.46 -1.79 19.06
C CYS A 42 18.87 -1.73 19.68
N HIS A 43 19.33 -0.58 20.18
CA HIS A 43 20.66 -0.43 20.80
C HIS A 43 20.77 -0.98 22.25
N GLY A 44 19.92 -1.92 22.67
CA GLY A 44 19.98 -2.44 24.04
C GLY A 44 18.84 -3.35 24.51
N MET A 45 17.78 -3.49 23.71
CA MET A 45 16.69 -4.46 23.94
C MET A 45 16.68 -5.53 22.84
N ALA A 46 16.07 -6.69 23.12
CA ALA A 46 15.71 -7.63 22.08
C ALA A 46 14.85 -6.91 21.03
N CYS A 47 15.34 -6.85 19.80
CA CYS A 47 14.74 -6.10 18.70
C CYS A 47 13.48 -6.84 18.23
N THR A 48 12.34 -6.60 18.89
CA THR A 48 11.06 -7.26 18.58
C THR A 48 10.23 -6.44 17.61
N ALA A 49 9.40 -7.13 16.82
CA ALA A 49 8.50 -6.52 15.86
C ALA A 49 7.57 -5.48 16.49
N GLU A 50 7.08 -5.72 17.71
CA GLU A 50 6.12 -4.86 18.40
C GLU A 50 6.68 -3.45 18.67
N VAL A 51 7.96 -3.35 19.04
CA VAL A 51 8.63 -2.08 19.36
C VAL A 51 8.90 -1.26 18.10
N ILE A 52 9.25 -1.92 16.99
CA ILE A 52 9.69 -1.27 15.75
C ILE A 52 8.52 -1.01 14.80
N PHE A 53 7.46 -1.81 14.87
CA PHE A 53 6.34 -1.78 13.93
C PHE A 53 5.74 -0.38 13.85
N VAL A 54 5.25 0.16 14.97
CA VAL A 54 4.57 1.46 14.98
C VAL A 54 5.53 2.59 14.55
N PRO A 55 6.72 2.79 15.16
CA PRO A 55 7.57 3.94 14.82
C PRO A 55 8.14 3.89 13.39
N SER A 56 8.34 2.69 12.83
CA SER A 56 8.86 2.52 11.45
C SER A 56 7.77 2.53 10.37
N THR A 57 6.50 2.38 10.73
CA THR A 57 5.36 2.35 9.78
C THR A 57 4.52 3.63 9.79
N GLN A 58 4.64 4.45 10.81
CA GLN A 58 4.07 5.80 10.81
C GLN A 58 4.89 6.75 9.95
N LEU A 59 4.37 7.95 9.68
CA LEU A 59 5.18 8.99 9.05
C LEU A 59 6.37 9.37 9.94
N PRO A 60 7.54 9.67 9.34
CA PRO A 60 7.86 9.66 7.91
C PRO A 60 8.31 8.30 7.34
N GLY A 61 8.24 7.22 8.13
CA GLY A 61 8.62 5.86 7.78
C GLY A 61 7.85 5.23 6.62
N CYS A 62 6.70 5.75 6.19
CA CYS A 62 5.97 5.27 5.00
C CYS A 62 5.85 6.31 3.87
N LEU A 63 6.67 7.36 3.88
CA LEU A 63 6.71 8.37 2.81
C LEU A 63 7.04 7.80 1.44
N ASP A 64 7.86 6.76 1.34
CA ASP A 64 8.15 6.08 0.07
C ASP A 64 6.88 5.62 -0.67
N GLY A 65 5.95 4.97 0.04
CA GLY A 65 4.65 4.56 -0.52
C GLY A 65 3.82 5.75 -1.02
N PHE A 66 3.76 6.84 -0.25
CA PHE A 66 3.11 8.08 -0.69
C PHE A 66 3.84 8.72 -1.89
N GLY A 67 5.16 8.67 -1.91
CA GLY A 67 6.01 9.18 -2.99
C GLY A 67 5.72 8.48 -4.31
N PHE A 68 5.55 7.16 -4.31
CA PHE A 68 5.11 6.39 -5.49
C PHE A 68 3.75 6.88 -5.99
N GLY A 69 2.77 7.06 -5.09
CA GLY A 69 1.45 7.57 -5.45
C GLY A 69 1.48 9.00 -6.02
N ILE A 70 2.22 9.91 -5.39
CA ILE A 70 2.38 11.30 -5.86
C ILE A 70 3.07 11.34 -7.22
N CYS A 71 4.15 10.56 -7.39
CA CYS A 71 4.86 10.46 -8.65
C CYS A 71 3.95 9.95 -9.76
N LEU A 72 3.19 8.88 -9.50
CA LEU A 72 2.26 8.32 -10.47
C LEU A 72 1.18 9.33 -10.88
N ALA A 73 0.56 10.00 -9.90
CA ALA A 73 -0.45 11.00 -10.15
C ALA A 73 0.08 12.14 -11.01
N ARG A 74 1.31 12.62 -10.74
CA ARG A 74 1.96 13.67 -11.51
C ARG A 74 2.27 13.23 -12.94
N VAL A 75 2.76 12.01 -13.14
CA VAL A 75 3.02 11.46 -14.48
C VAL A 75 1.73 11.37 -15.30
N ILE A 76 0.62 10.96 -14.69
CA ILE A 76 -0.68 10.84 -15.38
C ILE A 76 -1.29 12.21 -15.72
N LEU A 77 -1.07 13.20 -14.84
CA LEU A 77 -1.61 14.55 -15.01
C LEU A 77 -0.74 15.44 -15.93
N ASP A 78 0.48 15.02 -16.29
CA ASP A 78 1.40 15.75 -17.17
C ASP A 78 0.98 15.65 -18.66
N LYS A 79 -0.17 16.24 -18.98
CA LYS A 79 -0.76 16.23 -20.34
C LYS A 79 0.07 16.97 -21.39
N ASN A 80 0.90 17.92 -20.96
CA ASN A 80 1.69 18.77 -21.85
C ASN A 80 3.11 18.22 -22.07
N GLY A 81 3.44 17.07 -21.48
CA GLY A 81 4.79 16.51 -21.51
C GLY A 81 5.84 17.45 -20.92
N GLN A 82 5.44 18.27 -19.93
CA GLN A 82 6.29 19.31 -19.33
C GLN A 82 7.50 18.68 -18.62
N PHE A 83 7.31 17.50 -18.03
CA PHE A 83 8.35 16.78 -17.29
C PHE A 83 8.72 15.45 -17.96
N TYR A 84 7.80 14.80 -18.66
CA TYR A 84 8.09 13.51 -19.32
C TYR A 84 7.72 13.51 -20.80
N SER A 85 8.73 13.30 -21.65
CA SER A 85 8.53 12.77 -23.00
C SER A 85 8.47 11.23 -22.89
N ILE A 86 7.28 10.69 -22.71
CA ILE A 86 7.10 9.24 -22.52
C ILE A 86 7.29 8.53 -23.86
N SER A 87 8.41 7.83 -24.02
CA SER A 87 8.64 6.97 -25.19
C SER A 87 7.55 5.89 -25.31
N SER A 88 7.25 5.45 -26.54
CA SER A 88 6.22 4.44 -26.83
C SER A 88 6.36 3.15 -26.00
N ILE A 89 7.58 2.77 -25.63
CA ILE A 89 7.87 1.57 -24.80
C ILE A 89 7.28 1.68 -23.39
N TYR A 90 7.44 2.84 -22.73
CA TYR A 90 6.87 3.08 -21.40
C TYR A 90 5.34 3.22 -21.41
N GLN A 91 4.74 3.36 -22.59
CA GLN A 91 3.30 3.36 -22.76
C GLN A 91 2.70 1.94 -22.78
N SER A 92 3.49 0.90 -23.00
CA SER A 92 2.99 -0.48 -23.05
C SER A 92 2.61 -1.00 -21.66
N ALA A 93 1.40 -1.56 -21.51
CA ALA A 93 0.99 -2.21 -20.27
C ALA A 93 1.85 -3.45 -19.96
N TRP A 94 2.27 -4.19 -21.00
CA TRP A 94 3.11 -5.38 -20.88
C TRP A 94 4.49 -5.08 -20.30
N PHE A 95 5.06 -3.92 -20.63
CA PHE A 95 6.33 -3.48 -20.05
C PHE A 95 6.21 -3.36 -18.53
N TRP A 96 5.13 -2.73 -18.04
CA TRP A 96 4.88 -2.58 -16.61
C TRP A 96 4.51 -3.89 -15.92
N THR A 97 3.79 -4.79 -16.59
CA THR A 97 3.56 -6.16 -16.09
C THR A 97 4.86 -6.92 -15.94
N ALA A 98 5.73 -6.89 -16.96
CA ALA A 98 7.04 -7.54 -16.91
C ALA A 98 7.93 -6.93 -15.82
N THR A 99 7.96 -5.61 -15.72
CA THR A 99 8.69 -4.89 -14.66
C THR A 99 8.20 -5.30 -13.27
N GLY A 100 6.87 -5.32 -13.08
CA GLY A 100 6.26 -5.77 -11.82
C GLY A 100 6.64 -7.21 -11.47
N ALA A 101 6.60 -8.12 -12.43
CA ALA A 101 6.97 -9.53 -12.22
C ALA A 101 8.46 -9.71 -11.92
N VAL A 102 9.33 -9.02 -12.67
CA VAL A 102 10.79 -9.05 -12.50
C VAL A 102 11.21 -8.48 -11.14
N VAL A 103 10.51 -7.46 -10.63
CA VAL A 103 10.76 -6.93 -9.28
C VAL A 103 10.12 -7.82 -8.20
N ALA A 104 8.93 -8.36 -8.45
CA ALA A 104 8.22 -9.21 -7.49
C ALA A 104 8.98 -10.50 -7.17
N TRP A 105 9.55 -11.16 -8.18
CA TRP A 105 10.28 -12.42 -7.98
C TRP A 105 11.40 -12.31 -6.92
N PRO A 106 12.43 -11.45 -7.06
CA PRO A 106 13.49 -11.32 -6.06
C PRO A 106 12.94 -10.79 -4.73
N THR A 107 11.94 -9.89 -4.78
CA THR A 107 11.29 -9.36 -3.56
C THR A 107 10.71 -10.51 -2.73
N PHE A 108 9.86 -11.37 -3.29
CA PHE A 108 9.29 -12.48 -2.54
C PHE A 108 10.33 -13.56 -2.18
N ASN A 109 11.35 -13.80 -3.00
CA ASN A 109 12.44 -14.72 -2.62
C ASN A 109 13.19 -14.24 -1.37
N ILE A 110 13.47 -12.94 -1.28
CA ILE A 110 14.06 -12.32 -0.08
C ILE A 110 13.09 -12.48 1.10
N TYR A 111 11.82 -12.12 0.93
CA TYR A 111 10.84 -12.26 2.02
C TYR A 111 10.78 -13.66 2.61
N TRP A 112 10.72 -14.69 1.77
CA TRP A 112 10.58 -16.06 2.23
C TRP A 112 11.81 -16.59 2.96
N GLN A 113 13.01 -16.12 2.59
CA GLN A 113 14.24 -16.46 3.29
C GLN A 113 14.36 -15.74 4.64
N TRP A 114 13.79 -14.53 4.76
CA TRP A 114 13.86 -13.69 5.96
C TRP A 114 12.46 -13.25 6.41
N SER A 115 11.56 -14.20 6.66
CA SER A 115 10.16 -13.91 6.99
C SER A 115 9.99 -13.17 8.33
N SER A 116 10.89 -13.43 9.29
CA SER A 116 11.09 -12.63 10.52
C SER A 116 11.79 -11.30 10.24
N TYR A 117 11.36 -10.57 9.22
CA TYR A 117 12.09 -9.44 8.65
C TYR A 117 12.37 -8.29 9.62
N TRP A 118 11.67 -8.24 10.75
CA TRP A 118 11.86 -7.26 11.82
C TRP A 118 13.19 -7.38 12.55
N GLU A 119 13.80 -8.56 12.53
CA GLU A 119 15.07 -8.84 13.21
C GLU A 119 16.28 -8.31 12.43
N PHE A 120 16.11 -8.02 11.14
CA PHE A 120 17.17 -7.62 10.24
C PHE A 120 17.08 -6.13 9.90
N TRP A 121 18.12 -5.36 10.24
CA TRP A 121 18.17 -3.91 10.01
C TRP A 121 17.87 -3.52 8.55
N TRP A 122 18.46 -4.23 7.59
CA TRP A 122 18.32 -3.94 6.17
C TRP A 122 16.90 -4.24 5.66
N MET A 123 16.25 -5.28 6.19
CA MET A 123 14.85 -5.55 5.90
C MET A 123 13.98 -4.44 6.46
N VAL A 124 14.15 -4.04 7.72
CA VAL A 124 13.35 -2.95 8.31
C VAL A 124 13.43 -1.66 7.49
N ILE A 125 14.61 -1.33 6.95
CA ILE A 125 14.86 -0.10 6.20
C ILE A 125 14.34 -0.19 4.76
N PHE A 126 14.79 -1.19 4.00
CA PHE A 126 14.65 -1.22 2.55
C PHE A 126 13.45 -2.04 2.06
N TRP A 127 13.05 -3.05 2.82
CA TRP A 127 12.07 -4.05 2.38
C TRP A 127 10.79 -3.41 1.85
N LYS A 128 10.17 -2.50 2.61
CA LYS A 128 8.86 -1.90 2.27
C LYS A 128 8.87 -1.10 0.96
N THR A 129 10.03 -0.61 0.53
CA THR A 129 10.15 0.13 -0.73
C THR A 129 9.97 -0.79 -1.95
N LEU A 130 10.38 -2.06 -1.85
CA LEU A 130 10.27 -3.03 -2.94
C LEU A 130 8.79 -3.36 -3.29
N PRO A 131 7.91 -3.73 -2.33
CA PRO A 131 6.48 -3.79 -2.59
C PRO A 131 5.90 -2.48 -3.12
N GLY A 132 6.41 -1.31 -2.69
CA GLY A 132 6.01 -0.01 -3.23
C GLY A 132 6.23 0.10 -4.74
N VAL A 133 7.37 -0.36 -5.26
CA VAL A 133 7.66 -0.41 -6.70
C VAL A 133 6.71 -1.37 -7.43
N ILE A 134 6.45 -2.55 -6.84
CA ILE A 134 5.54 -3.54 -7.41
C ILE A 134 4.13 -2.94 -7.52
N PHE A 135 3.62 -2.34 -6.45
CA PHE A 135 2.30 -1.68 -6.44
C PHE A 135 2.24 -0.50 -7.40
N PHE A 136 3.32 0.28 -7.55
CA PHE A 136 3.41 1.34 -8.55
C PHE A 136 3.23 0.79 -9.98
N ALA A 137 3.91 -0.31 -10.31
CA ALA A 137 3.76 -0.98 -11.62
C ALA A 137 2.34 -1.54 -11.82
N VAL A 138 1.78 -2.21 -10.79
CA VAL A 138 0.42 -2.75 -10.81
C VAL A 138 -0.61 -1.64 -11.03
N LEU A 139 -0.47 -0.49 -10.37
CA LEU A 139 -1.37 0.65 -10.56
C LEU A 139 -1.29 1.22 -11.98
N ILE A 140 -0.09 1.31 -12.57
CA ILE A 140 0.04 1.73 -13.98
C ILE A 140 -0.70 0.76 -14.91
N VAL A 141 -0.53 -0.55 -14.70
CA VAL A 141 -1.24 -1.58 -15.48
C VAL A 141 -2.75 -1.43 -15.31
N ALA A 142 -3.23 -1.27 -14.08
CA ALA A 142 -4.66 -1.11 -13.77
C ALA A 142 -5.26 0.13 -14.45
N ILE A 143 -4.54 1.25 -14.44
CA ILE A 143 -4.97 2.51 -15.08
C ILE A 143 -5.06 2.35 -16.59
N LYS A 144 -4.08 1.68 -17.21
CA LYS A 144 -4.09 1.39 -18.66
C LYS A 144 -5.16 0.38 -19.05
N ALA A 145 -5.44 -0.59 -18.19
CA ALA A 145 -6.45 -1.63 -18.41
C ALA A 145 -7.89 -1.17 -18.13
N VAL A 146 -8.11 0.09 -17.70
CA VAL A 146 -9.43 0.56 -17.27
C VAL A 146 -10.52 0.42 -18.34
N SER A 147 -10.17 0.57 -19.62
CA SER A 147 -11.11 0.38 -20.73
C SER A 147 -11.56 -1.08 -20.85
N LEU A 148 -10.64 -2.04 -20.72
CA LEU A 148 -10.94 -3.47 -20.71
C LEU A 148 -11.77 -3.87 -19.49
N ILE A 149 -11.45 -3.31 -18.32
CA ILE A 149 -12.19 -3.54 -17.08
C ILE A 149 -13.64 -3.05 -17.21
N LYS A 150 -13.86 -1.88 -17.84
CA LYS A 150 -15.20 -1.34 -18.09
C LYS A 150 -15.99 -2.18 -19.11
N LEU A 151 -15.34 -2.73 -20.12
CA LEU A 151 -15.97 -3.59 -21.12
C LEU A 151 -16.48 -4.91 -20.51
N ASN A 152 -15.85 -5.41 -19.46
CA ASN A 152 -16.22 -6.68 -18.82
C ASN A 152 -16.67 -6.52 -17.37
N LYS A 153 -17.67 -5.65 -17.17
CA LYS A 153 -18.23 -5.32 -15.85
C LYS A 153 -18.58 -6.54 -15.00
N TYR A 154 -19.12 -7.62 -15.59
CA TYR A 154 -19.53 -8.80 -14.83
C TYR A 154 -18.35 -9.53 -14.17
N ILE A 155 -17.25 -9.74 -14.90
CA ILE A 155 -16.05 -10.38 -14.34
C ILE A 155 -15.44 -9.54 -13.22
N PHE A 156 -15.47 -8.21 -13.36
CA PHE A 156 -14.86 -7.30 -12.38
C PHE A 156 -15.81 -6.84 -11.26
N THR A 157 -17.08 -7.24 -11.28
CA THR A 157 -18.06 -6.86 -10.25
C THR A 157 -17.62 -7.29 -8.84
N PRO A 158 -17.09 -8.51 -8.61
CA PRO A 158 -16.60 -8.91 -7.28
C PRO A 158 -15.45 -8.02 -6.79
N PHE A 159 -14.53 -7.62 -7.68
CA PHE A 159 -13.40 -6.75 -7.34
C PHE A 159 -13.85 -5.34 -6.99
N TRP A 160 -14.85 -4.80 -7.70
CA TRP A 160 -15.45 -3.51 -7.34
C TRP A 160 -16.15 -3.57 -5.99
N TYR A 161 -16.88 -4.65 -5.73
CA TYR A 161 -17.55 -4.84 -4.45
C TYR A 161 -16.55 -4.98 -3.29
N LEU A 162 -15.46 -5.71 -3.48
CA LEU A 162 -14.36 -5.76 -2.49
C LEU A 162 -13.74 -4.37 -2.26
N GLY A 163 -13.65 -3.54 -3.30
CA GLY A 163 -13.26 -2.14 -3.19
C GLY A 163 -14.25 -1.31 -2.36
N GLU A 164 -15.56 -1.51 -2.57
CA GLU A 164 -16.65 -0.84 -1.84
C GLU A 164 -16.59 -1.14 -0.34
N ILE A 165 -16.32 -2.41 0.04
CA ILE A 165 -16.23 -2.83 1.45
C ILE A 165 -14.79 -2.80 2.01
N SER A 166 -13.83 -2.21 1.29
CA SER A 166 -12.40 -2.26 1.63
C SER A 166 -12.06 -1.64 2.98
N TYR A 167 -12.82 -0.62 3.41
CA TYR A 167 -12.68 -0.04 4.74
C TYR A 167 -13.04 -1.04 5.84
N GLY A 168 -14.15 -1.76 5.69
CA GLY A 168 -14.52 -2.85 6.59
C GLY A 168 -13.47 -3.96 6.63
N ILE A 169 -12.92 -4.37 5.48
CA ILE A 169 -11.82 -5.35 5.43
C ILE A 169 -10.62 -4.85 6.24
N TYR A 170 -10.22 -3.60 6.05
CA TYR A 170 -9.14 -2.98 6.81
C TYR A 170 -9.42 -2.94 8.33
N LEU A 171 -10.65 -2.71 8.75
CA LEU A 171 -11.00 -2.67 10.17
C LEU A 171 -11.00 -4.07 10.81
N TRP A 172 -11.64 -5.04 10.16
CA TRP A 172 -11.94 -6.34 10.77
C TRP A 172 -10.81 -7.36 10.64
N HIS A 173 -9.95 -7.27 9.61
CA HIS A 173 -8.94 -8.32 9.37
C HIS A 173 -8.02 -8.54 10.58
N PHE A 174 -7.54 -7.47 11.21
CA PHE A 174 -6.62 -7.57 12.33
C PHE A 174 -7.30 -8.20 13.56
N LEU A 175 -8.56 -7.84 13.84
CA LEU A 175 -9.33 -8.43 14.94
C LEU A 175 -9.53 -9.94 14.74
N VAL A 176 -9.92 -10.35 13.53
CA VAL A 176 -10.11 -11.77 13.19
C VAL A 176 -8.80 -12.54 13.32
N ILE A 177 -7.71 -12.01 12.77
CA ILE A 177 -6.35 -12.59 12.89
C ILE A 177 -5.98 -12.78 14.35
N LEU A 178 -6.19 -11.77 15.21
CA LEU A 178 -5.88 -11.85 16.63
C LEU A 178 -6.70 -12.93 17.37
N ILE A 179 -8.00 -13.03 17.07
CA ILE A 179 -8.88 -14.03 17.70
C ILE A 179 -8.41 -15.45 17.34
N PHE A 180 -8.19 -15.72 16.05
CA PHE A 180 -7.76 -17.06 15.61
C PHE A 180 -6.31 -17.37 15.98
N SER A 181 -5.42 -16.38 15.99
CA SER A 181 -4.02 -16.59 16.37
C SER A 181 -3.89 -17.01 17.83
N LYS A 182 -4.74 -16.48 18.71
CA LYS A 182 -4.79 -16.88 20.12
C LYS A 182 -5.28 -18.32 20.33
N ALA A 183 -6.14 -18.82 19.45
CA ALA A 183 -6.70 -20.16 19.59
C ALA A 183 -5.64 -21.25 19.36
N LYS A 184 -4.64 -21.02 18.50
CA LYS A 184 -3.52 -21.95 18.19
C LYS A 184 -3.91 -23.39 17.83
N ILE A 185 -5.15 -23.59 17.37
CA ILE A 185 -5.71 -24.91 17.03
C ILE A 185 -5.84 -25.17 15.52
N PHE A 186 -5.63 -24.15 14.68
CA PHE A 186 -5.85 -24.22 13.24
C PHE A 186 -4.55 -24.52 12.50
N THR A 187 -4.64 -25.32 11.44
CA THR A 187 -3.58 -25.41 10.43
C THR A 187 -3.43 -24.07 9.68
N ALA A 188 -2.32 -23.90 8.96
CA ALA A 188 -2.09 -22.66 8.20
C ALA A 188 -3.16 -22.39 7.13
N GLU A 189 -3.65 -23.44 6.47
CA GLU A 189 -4.70 -23.35 5.45
C GLU A 189 -6.05 -22.98 6.06
N GLU A 190 -6.46 -23.67 7.13
CA GLU A 190 -7.68 -23.36 7.87
C GLU A 190 -7.63 -21.92 8.41
N PHE A 191 -6.51 -21.52 8.99
CA PHE A 191 -6.32 -20.17 9.50
C PHE A 191 -6.54 -19.13 8.40
N LEU A 192 -5.97 -19.33 7.21
CA LEU A 192 -6.13 -18.43 6.07
C LEU A 192 -7.59 -18.37 5.59
N VAL A 193 -8.20 -19.54 5.35
CA VAL A 193 -9.57 -19.64 4.84
C VAL A 193 -10.56 -19.02 5.82
N LEU A 194 -10.47 -19.37 7.10
CA LEU A 194 -11.34 -18.81 8.15
C LEU A 194 -11.11 -17.31 8.30
N THR A 195 -9.85 -16.85 8.31
CA THR A 195 -9.54 -15.41 8.41
C THR A 195 -10.19 -14.63 7.27
N LEU A 196 -10.02 -15.10 6.02
CA LEU A 196 -10.63 -14.46 4.85
C LEU A 196 -12.16 -14.47 4.94
N PHE A 197 -12.74 -15.62 5.25
CA PHE A 197 -14.19 -15.79 5.35
C PHE A 197 -14.81 -14.83 6.38
N PHE A 198 -14.29 -14.82 7.61
CA PHE A 198 -14.84 -13.98 8.68
C PHE A 198 -14.55 -12.50 8.46
N THR A 199 -13.37 -12.14 7.94
CA THR A 199 -13.05 -10.75 7.61
C THR A 199 -14.01 -10.20 6.56
N ILE A 200 -14.21 -10.93 5.46
CA ILE A 200 -15.12 -10.50 4.38
C ILE A 200 -16.56 -10.47 4.89
N SER A 201 -17.00 -11.47 5.66
CA SER A 201 -18.37 -11.51 6.21
C SER A 201 -18.64 -10.33 7.13
N LEU A 202 -17.71 -10.00 8.04
CA LEU A 202 -17.84 -8.85 8.93
C LEU A 202 -17.79 -7.53 8.16
N ALA A 203 -16.94 -7.41 7.12
CA ALA A 203 -16.89 -6.24 6.27
C ALA A 203 -18.20 -6.04 5.48
N ILE A 204 -18.79 -7.13 4.96
CA ILE A 204 -20.12 -7.09 4.31
C ILE A 204 -21.18 -6.64 5.31
N PHE A 205 -21.17 -7.21 6.51
CA PHE A 205 -22.12 -6.85 7.56
C PHE A 205 -21.99 -5.37 7.97
N SER A 206 -20.78 -4.90 8.28
CA SER A 206 -20.56 -3.51 8.66
C SER A 206 -20.95 -2.55 7.54
N TRP A 207 -20.66 -2.90 6.28
CA TRP A 207 -21.03 -2.10 5.12
C TRP A 207 -22.54 -1.88 5.02
N HIS A 208 -23.34 -2.96 5.01
CA HIS A 208 -24.77 -2.86 4.75
C HIS A 208 -25.58 -2.36 5.95
N PHE A 209 -25.15 -2.69 7.18
CA PHE A 209 -25.92 -2.38 8.38
C PHE A 209 -25.47 -1.10 9.11
N LEU A 210 -24.23 -0.66 8.91
CA LEU A 210 -23.68 0.50 9.63
C LEU A 210 -23.18 1.58 8.67
N GLU A 211 -22.19 1.27 7.83
CA GLU A 211 -21.46 2.27 7.05
C GLU A 211 -22.36 2.91 5.97
N LYS A 212 -22.99 2.10 5.13
CA LYS A 212 -23.83 2.57 4.02
C LYS A 212 -25.07 3.35 4.49
N PRO A 213 -25.82 2.92 5.52
CA PRO A 213 -26.92 3.72 6.07
C PRO A 213 -26.45 5.07 6.63
N ILE A 214 -25.34 5.10 7.36
CA ILE A 214 -24.79 6.34 7.93
C ILE A 214 -24.35 7.29 6.81
N ILE A 215 -23.58 6.80 5.84
CA ILE A 215 -23.13 7.60 4.70
C ILE A 215 -24.32 8.23 3.97
N ARG A 216 -25.36 7.44 3.67
CA ARG A 216 -26.58 7.95 3.01
C ARG A 216 -27.25 9.05 3.82
N ARG A 217 -27.45 8.82 5.12
CA ARG A 217 -28.09 9.80 6.02
C ARG A 217 -27.37 11.15 6.08
N PHE A 218 -26.04 11.15 6.06
CA PHE A 218 -25.26 12.40 6.14
C PHE A 218 -24.97 13.03 4.77
N HIS A 219 -25.03 12.26 3.67
CA HIS A 219 -24.91 12.82 2.33
C HIS A 219 -26.14 13.66 1.96
N GLU A 220 -27.33 13.31 2.46
CA GLU A 220 -28.57 14.05 2.23
C GLU A 220 -28.67 15.38 3.01
N LEU A 221 -27.71 15.66 3.91
CA LEU A 221 -27.69 16.87 4.75
C LEU A 221 -26.75 17.97 4.23
N VAL A 222 -26.06 17.75 3.11
CA VAL A 222 -25.12 18.69 2.45
C VAL A 222 -25.69 19.09 1.09
#